data_AF-A0A5J5KXN8-F1
#
_entry.id   AF-A0A5J5KXN8-F1
#
_cell.length_a   1.000
_cell.length_b   1.000
_cell.length_c   1.000
_cell.angle_alpha   90.00
_cell.angle_beta   90.00
_cell.angle_gamma   90.00
#
_symmetry.space_group_name_H-M   'P 1'
#
loop_
_entity.id
_entity.type
_entity.pdbx_description
1 polymer ?
#
loop_
_entity_poly.entity_id
_entity_poly.type
_entity_poly.pdbx_seq_one_letter_code
_entity_poly.pdbx_strand_id
1 'polypeptide(L)'
;MPDGGGRVPAVDRQDILPGTRWHHPESRDSRQRYYSCRVAISNERIVWIDCEMTGLSLEDDALIEVAVLVTDDQLNVLGDGVDVVIKPADAALEQMNAFVRNMHTSSGLLEELPGGTTMEDAQKQVLDYIKRWVPEPGKAPLAGNSVGTDRTFLVRDMPELVEHLHYRVVDVSTIKELARRWYPRAYFQAPPKTGNHRALGDIQDSIDELRYYRGAVFVSGSGPTSDEARQVATAIVENRTGAGPSSPATSAASPAADDGES
;
A
#
# COMPACT_ATOMS: atom_id res chain seq x y z
N MET A 1 -39.87 -10.42 -45.62
CA MET A 1 -40.91 -9.76 -46.44
C MET A 1 -41.84 -10.83 -46.97
N PRO A 2 -43.17 -10.63 -46.96
CA PRO A 2 -43.82 -9.35 -47.22
C PRO A 2 -44.56 -8.70 -46.04
N ASP A 3 -44.77 -7.41 -46.27
CA ASP A 3 -45.47 -6.36 -45.52
C ASP A 3 -46.96 -6.60 -45.27
N GLY A 4 -47.52 -5.81 -44.33
CA GLY A 4 -48.95 -5.56 -44.27
C GLY A 4 -49.37 -4.70 -43.07
N GLY A 5 -49.13 -3.39 -43.15
CA GLY A 5 -49.60 -2.42 -42.17
C GLY A 5 -51.12 -2.22 -42.17
N GLY A 6 -51.68 -1.81 -41.03
CA GLY A 6 -53.11 -1.57 -40.86
C GLY A 6 -53.48 -0.74 -39.63
N ARG A 7 -53.29 0.59 -39.76
CA ARG A 7 -54.05 1.74 -39.22
C ARG A 7 -54.92 1.60 -37.95
N VAL A 8 -54.65 2.51 -37.01
CA VAL A 8 -55.43 2.88 -35.79
C VAL A 8 -56.75 3.58 -36.12
N PRO A 9 -57.78 3.50 -35.25
CA PRO A 9 -58.76 4.56 -35.09
C PRO A 9 -58.68 5.25 -33.71
N ALA A 10 -58.72 6.58 -33.71
CA ALA A 10 -59.11 7.46 -32.59
C ALA A 10 -60.66 7.54 -32.55
N VAL A 11 -61.42 8.03 -31.58
CA VAL A 11 -61.37 8.93 -30.41
C VAL A 11 -62.50 8.38 -29.48
N ASP A 12 -62.56 8.58 -28.16
CA ASP A 12 -63.39 9.67 -27.62
C ASP A 12 -63.03 10.02 -26.16
N ARG A 13 -62.99 11.33 -25.90
CA ARG A 13 -62.87 11.97 -24.59
C ARG A 13 -64.24 12.53 -24.24
N GLN A 14 -64.87 12.02 -23.19
CA GLN A 14 -65.63 12.81 -22.22
C GLN A 14 -66.20 11.87 -21.16
N ASP A 15 -65.76 12.04 -19.92
CA ASP A 15 -66.61 12.08 -18.72
C ASP A 15 -65.71 12.40 -17.51
N ILE A 16 -65.70 13.69 -17.16
CA ILE A 16 -65.11 14.21 -15.92
C ILE A 16 -66.29 14.58 -15.02
N LEU A 17 -66.37 13.97 -13.83
CA LEU A 17 -66.96 14.61 -12.65
C LEU A 17 -66.11 14.32 -11.39
N PRO A 18 -66.12 15.25 -10.41
CA PRO A 18 -65.00 15.47 -9.49
C PRO A 18 -65.23 14.88 -8.09
N GLY A 19 -64.12 14.60 -7.39
CA GLY A 19 -64.12 14.52 -5.92
C GLY A 19 -63.86 13.14 -5.35
N THR A 20 -62.58 12.75 -5.30
CA THR A 20 -62.10 11.80 -4.28
C THR A 20 -60.79 12.32 -3.71
N ARG A 21 -60.88 12.85 -2.50
CA ARG A 21 -59.74 13.25 -1.67
C ARG A 21 -59.07 11.97 -1.16
N TRP A 22 -57.87 11.68 -1.66
CA TRP A 22 -57.04 10.62 -1.12
C TRP A 22 -56.46 11.06 0.23
N HIS A 23 -56.89 10.41 1.31
CA HIS A 23 -56.20 10.41 2.59
C HIS A 23 -55.24 9.22 2.61
N HIS A 24 -53.94 9.48 2.74
CA HIS A 24 -52.96 8.47 3.12
C HIS A 24 -52.50 8.74 4.57
N PRO A 25 -52.48 7.73 5.46
CA PRO A 25 -52.16 7.90 6.87
C PRO A 25 -50.66 8.11 7.09
N GLU A 26 -50.35 8.92 8.10
CA GLU A 26 -49.00 9.11 8.61
C GLU A 26 -48.43 7.85 9.30
N SER A 27 -47.10 7.82 9.25
CA SER A 27 -46.14 7.04 10.05
C SER A 27 -45.76 5.65 9.53
N ARG A 28 -44.47 5.55 9.18
CA ARG A 28 -43.54 4.60 9.78
C ARG A 28 -42.10 5.01 9.41
N ASP A 29 -41.45 5.61 10.39
CA ASP A 29 -40.09 5.27 10.78
C ASP A 29 -39.02 5.45 9.70
N SER A 30 -38.54 6.68 9.57
CA SER A 30 -37.27 7.06 8.93
C SER A 30 -36.05 6.57 9.74
N ARG A 31 -36.09 5.33 10.22
CA ARG A 31 -34.93 4.66 10.79
C ARG A 31 -33.98 4.30 9.66
N GLN A 32 -32.88 5.04 9.63
CA GLN A 32 -31.58 4.40 9.72
C GLN A 32 -31.26 3.42 8.57
N ARG A 33 -31.40 3.85 7.32
CA ARG A 33 -30.48 3.35 6.28
C ARG A 33 -29.18 4.16 6.32
N TYR A 34 -28.58 4.23 7.51
CA TYR A 34 -27.14 4.27 7.56
C TYR A 34 -26.71 2.94 6.98
N TYR A 35 -26.26 2.95 5.73
CA TYR A 35 -25.19 2.05 5.36
C TYR A 35 -24.06 2.38 6.33
N SER A 36 -24.06 1.70 7.48
CA SER A 36 -22.87 1.52 8.27
C SER A 36 -21.92 0.92 7.25
N CYS A 37 -21.00 1.75 6.76
CA CYS A 37 -19.83 1.29 6.05
C CYS A 37 -18.96 0.61 7.10
N ARG A 38 -19.44 -0.52 7.63
CA ARG A 38 -18.57 -1.63 7.92
C ARG A 38 -18.14 -2.13 6.55
N VAL A 39 -17.24 -1.38 5.91
CA VAL A 39 -16.13 -2.08 5.28
C VAL A 39 -15.65 -2.95 6.42
N ALA A 40 -15.89 -4.26 6.34
CA ALA A 40 -15.06 -5.16 7.10
C ALA A 40 -13.67 -4.77 6.64
N ILE A 41 -12.98 -3.92 7.40
CA ILE A 41 -11.54 -3.77 7.30
C ILE A 41 -11.12 -5.21 7.46
N SER A 42 -10.79 -5.84 6.34
CA SER A 42 -10.33 -7.19 6.36
C SER A 42 -9.17 -7.16 7.35
N ASN A 43 -9.21 -8.07 8.33
CA ASN A 43 -8.09 -8.32 9.23
C ASN A 43 -6.97 -8.97 8.40
N GLU A 44 -6.56 -8.27 7.34
CA GLU A 44 -5.58 -8.68 6.38
C GLU A 44 -4.25 -8.66 7.10
N ARG A 45 -3.60 -9.82 7.07
CA ARG A 45 -2.26 -9.97 7.59
C ARG A 45 -1.31 -9.12 6.76
N ILE A 46 -0.20 -8.75 7.36
CA ILE A 46 0.91 -8.10 6.68
C ILE A 46 2.09 -9.08 6.71
N VAL A 47 2.69 -9.35 5.55
CA VAL A 47 3.85 -10.23 5.43
C VAL A 47 5.10 -9.38 5.37
N TRP A 48 5.92 -9.47 6.40
CA TRP A 48 7.14 -8.69 6.55
C TRP A 48 8.33 -9.52 6.12
N ILE A 49 9.12 -9.01 5.17
CA ILE A 49 10.30 -9.71 4.64
C ILE A 49 11.45 -8.71 4.59
N ASP A 50 12.62 -9.22 4.91
CA ASP A 50 13.92 -8.58 4.68
C ASP A 50 14.86 -9.65 4.11
N CYS A 51 15.73 -9.20 3.24
CA CYS A 51 16.63 -10.05 2.49
C CYS A 51 18.06 -9.54 2.64
N GLU A 52 19.00 -10.46 2.83
CA GLU A 52 20.42 -10.14 2.68
C GLU A 52 20.90 -10.61 1.30
N MET A 53 21.69 -9.76 0.64
CA MET A 53 22.22 -10.02 -0.70
C MET A 53 23.74 -9.84 -0.74
N THR A 54 24.40 -10.42 -1.74
CA THR A 54 25.83 -10.17 -2.01
C THR A 54 26.10 -8.79 -2.63
N GLY A 55 25.04 -8.07 -3.00
CA GLY A 55 25.07 -6.73 -3.57
C GLY A 55 23.68 -6.36 -4.11
N LEU A 56 23.62 -5.47 -5.10
CA LEU A 56 22.36 -4.91 -5.63
C LEU A 56 22.16 -5.17 -7.14
N SER A 57 23.07 -5.92 -7.79
CA SER A 57 22.92 -6.33 -9.18
C SER A 57 21.97 -7.53 -9.28
N LEU A 58 20.88 -7.37 -10.04
CA LEU A 58 19.98 -8.50 -10.35
C LEU A 58 20.59 -9.50 -11.34
N GLU A 59 21.71 -9.16 -11.98
CA GLU A 59 22.41 -10.06 -12.89
C GLU A 59 23.45 -10.89 -12.14
N ASP A 60 24.20 -10.24 -11.25
CA ASP A 60 25.40 -10.84 -10.67
C ASP A 60 25.22 -11.26 -9.19
N ASP A 61 24.41 -10.53 -8.42
CA ASP A 61 24.33 -10.72 -6.98
C ASP A 61 23.30 -11.78 -6.57
N ALA A 62 23.61 -12.49 -5.50
CA ALA A 62 22.79 -13.56 -4.96
C ALA A 62 22.00 -13.11 -3.73
N LEU A 63 20.77 -13.61 -3.61
CA LEU A 63 19.99 -13.61 -2.37
C LEU A 63 20.53 -14.70 -1.44
N ILE A 64 20.94 -14.33 -0.23
CA ILE A 64 21.71 -15.19 0.69
C ILE A 64 21.09 -15.38 2.07
N GLU A 65 20.14 -14.53 2.47
CA GLU A 65 19.31 -14.74 3.67
C GLU A 65 17.91 -14.19 3.38
N VAL A 66 16.88 -14.89 3.86
CA VAL A 66 15.49 -14.40 3.84
C VAL A 66 14.87 -14.69 5.19
N ALA A 67 14.40 -13.65 5.87
CA ALA A 67 13.57 -13.80 7.04
C ALA A 67 12.15 -13.31 6.77
N VAL A 68 11.17 -13.92 7.43
CA VAL A 68 9.76 -13.52 7.31
C VAL A 68 9.07 -13.53 8.68
N LEU A 69 8.36 -12.44 8.96
CA LEU A 69 7.38 -12.35 10.04
C LEU A 69 6.00 -12.02 9.47
N VAL A 70 4.95 -12.46 10.14
CA VAL A 70 3.57 -12.07 9.78
C VAL A 70 2.97 -11.32 10.96
N THR A 71 2.31 -10.20 10.69
CA THR A 71 1.58 -9.47 11.73
C THR A 71 0.08 -9.47 11.45
N ASP A 72 -0.71 -9.20 12.49
CA ASP A 72 -2.04 -8.64 12.30
C ASP A 72 -2.00 -7.18 11.83
N ASP A 73 -3.18 -6.58 11.65
CA ASP A 73 -3.39 -5.18 11.26
C ASP A 73 -2.95 -4.19 12.35
N GLN A 74 -2.71 -4.67 13.57
CA GLN A 74 -2.24 -3.90 14.71
C GLN A 74 -0.73 -4.03 14.93
N LEU A 75 -0.01 -4.65 14.00
CA LEU A 75 1.44 -4.86 14.05
C LEU A 75 1.87 -5.75 15.23
N ASN A 76 1.01 -6.68 15.64
CA ASN A 76 1.38 -7.74 16.58
C ASN A 76 1.94 -8.92 15.77
N VAL A 77 3.16 -9.34 16.08
CA VAL A 77 3.84 -10.47 15.44
C VAL A 77 3.14 -11.77 15.78
N LEU A 78 2.96 -12.61 14.76
CA LEU A 78 2.28 -13.90 14.85
C LEU A 78 3.31 -15.03 14.68
N GLY A 79 3.49 -15.82 15.75
CA GLY A 79 4.49 -16.88 15.78
C GLY A 79 5.93 -16.36 15.77
N ASP A 80 6.87 -17.28 15.53
CA ASP A 80 8.30 -17.00 15.69
C ASP A 80 8.98 -16.55 14.39
N GLY A 81 8.28 -16.58 13.26
CA GLY A 81 8.86 -16.32 11.95
C GLY A 81 9.49 -17.53 11.27
N VAL A 82 10.20 -17.24 10.21
CA VAL A 82 11.15 -18.14 9.54
C VAL A 82 12.37 -17.31 9.16
N ASP A 83 13.56 -17.90 9.28
CA ASP A 83 14.84 -17.29 8.95
C ASP A 83 15.67 -18.35 8.22
N VAL A 84 16.03 -18.08 6.96
CA VAL A 84 16.62 -19.07 6.07
C VAL A 84 17.87 -18.50 5.41
N VAL A 85 19.01 -19.10 5.74
CA VAL A 85 20.28 -18.86 5.06
C VAL A 85 20.36 -19.71 3.79
N ILE A 86 20.71 -19.07 2.67
CA ILE A 86 20.75 -19.66 1.34
C ILE A 86 22.21 -19.70 0.89
N LYS A 87 22.66 -20.87 0.43
CA LYS A 87 24.04 -21.02 -0.06
C LYS A 87 24.17 -20.45 -1.48
N PRO A 88 24.94 -19.37 -1.70
CA PRO A 88 25.16 -18.83 -3.04
C PRO A 88 26.19 -19.65 -3.82
N ALA A 89 26.30 -19.37 -5.11
CA ALA A 89 27.44 -19.82 -5.92
C ALA A 89 28.72 -19.07 -5.51
N ASP A 90 29.88 -19.73 -5.64
CA ASP A 90 31.18 -19.15 -5.26
C ASP A 90 31.46 -17.82 -5.97
N ALA A 91 31.06 -17.68 -7.24
CA ALA A 91 31.25 -16.46 -8.02
C ALA A 91 30.57 -15.23 -7.39
N ALA A 92 29.38 -15.39 -6.81
CA ALA A 92 28.65 -14.30 -6.14
C ALA A 92 29.37 -13.88 -4.84
N LEU A 93 30.04 -14.82 -4.16
CA LEU A 93 30.88 -14.49 -3.02
C LEU A 93 32.17 -13.81 -3.44
N GLU A 94 32.83 -14.26 -4.51
CA GLU A 94 34.11 -13.71 -4.96
C GLU A 94 33.99 -12.25 -5.41
N GLN A 95 32.93 -11.90 -6.13
CA GLN A 95 32.72 -10.53 -6.62
C GLN A 95 32.24 -9.54 -5.56
N MET A 96 31.80 -10.03 -4.39
CA MET A 96 31.24 -9.21 -3.32
C MET A 96 32.21 -8.09 -2.96
N ASN A 97 31.73 -6.84 -3.06
CA ASN A 97 32.56 -5.68 -2.78
C ASN A 97 32.99 -5.61 -1.30
N ALA A 98 34.03 -4.84 -1.01
CA ALA A 98 34.60 -4.76 0.34
C ALA A 98 33.60 -4.27 1.41
N PHE A 99 32.67 -3.39 1.04
CA PHE A 99 31.67 -2.88 1.99
C PHE A 99 30.70 -3.99 2.40
N VAL A 100 30.09 -4.67 1.43
CA VAL A 100 29.13 -5.76 1.67
C VAL A 100 29.82 -6.93 2.37
N ARG A 101 31.05 -7.27 1.97
CA ARG A 101 31.83 -8.32 2.63
C ARG A 101 32.08 -8.01 4.11
N ASN A 102 32.50 -6.80 4.43
CA ASN A 102 32.77 -6.41 5.83
C ASN A 102 31.50 -6.42 6.67
N MET A 103 30.38 -5.98 6.09
CA MET A 103 29.06 -6.03 6.73
C MET A 103 28.67 -7.47 7.08
N HIS A 104 28.67 -8.38 6.10
CA HIS A 104 28.31 -9.80 6.32
C HIS A 104 29.32 -10.59 7.15
N THR A 105 30.58 -10.13 7.19
CA THR A 105 31.57 -10.67 8.13
C THR A 105 31.23 -10.25 9.57
N SER A 106 30.87 -8.98 9.77
CA SER A 106 30.57 -8.44 11.10
C SER A 106 29.25 -8.97 11.67
N SER A 107 28.28 -9.29 10.80
CA SER A 107 27.00 -9.91 11.19
C SER A 107 27.11 -11.41 11.47
N GLY A 108 28.23 -12.05 11.09
CA GLY A 108 28.43 -13.49 11.17
C GLY A 108 27.81 -14.28 10.02
N LEU A 109 27.06 -13.63 9.12
CA LEU A 109 26.33 -14.31 8.04
C LEU A 109 27.27 -15.12 7.12
N LEU A 110 28.47 -14.60 6.80
CA LEU A 110 29.42 -15.32 5.94
C LEU A 110 29.84 -16.69 6.50
N GLU A 111 29.86 -16.85 7.82
CA GLU A 111 30.21 -18.12 8.48
C GLU A 111 29.08 -19.15 8.37
N GLU A 112 27.83 -18.70 8.22
CA GLU A 112 26.63 -19.54 8.11
C GLU A 112 26.38 -20.01 6.66
N LEU A 113 26.78 -19.22 5.65
CA LEU A 113 26.54 -19.52 4.23
C LEU A 113 26.97 -20.94 3.78
N PRO A 114 28.10 -21.52 4.23
CA PRO A 114 28.49 -22.88 3.82
C PRO A 114 27.46 -23.95 4.22
N GLY A 115 26.72 -23.72 5.31
CA GLY A 115 25.64 -24.58 5.82
C GLY A 115 24.24 -24.18 5.32
N GLY A 116 24.13 -23.13 4.52
CA GLY A 116 22.88 -22.66 3.94
C GLY A 116 22.23 -23.69 3.02
N THR A 117 20.92 -23.54 2.82
CA THR A 117 20.10 -24.43 1.98
C THR A 117 20.06 -23.98 0.52
N THR A 118 19.38 -24.76 -0.33
CA THR A 118 19.14 -24.39 -1.74
C THR A 118 18.05 -23.31 -1.87
N MET A 119 18.05 -22.55 -2.97
CA MET A 119 17.01 -21.55 -3.24
C MET A 119 15.61 -22.17 -3.29
N GLU A 120 15.47 -23.36 -3.89
CA GLU A 120 14.19 -24.09 -3.98
C GLU A 120 13.66 -24.45 -2.58
N ASP A 121 14.52 -25.01 -1.72
CA ASP A 121 14.14 -25.36 -0.35
C ASP A 121 13.83 -24.12 0.50
N ALA A 122 14.55 -23.02 0.27
CA ALA A 122 14.29 -21.75 0.96
C ALA A 122 12.93 -21.17 0.57
N GLN A 123 12.65 -21.07 -0.74
CA GLN A 123 11.34 -20.63 -1.23
C GLN A 123 10.23 -21.48 -0.62
N LYS A 124 10.39 -22.81 -0.62
CA LYS A 124 9.39 -23.73 -0.07
C LYS A 124 9.14 -23.46 1.42
N GLN A 125 10.20 -23.36 2.24
CA GLN A 125 10.08 -23.11 3.68
C GLN A 125 9.38 -21.79 3.98
N VAL A 126 9.79 -20.73 3.27
CA VAL A 126 9.22 -19.39 3.45
C VAL A 126 7.75 -19.36 3.02
N LEU A 127 7.42 -19.94 1.87
CA LEU A 127 6.06 -19.99 1.36
C LEU A 127 5.14 -20.84 2.26
N ASP A 128 5.63 -21.97 2.78
CA ASP A 128 4.89 -22.79 3.75
C ASP A 128 4.61 -22.02 5.04
N TYR A 129 5.57 -21.23 5.54
CA TYR A 129 5.36 -20.33 6.68
C TYR A 129 4.27 -19.30 6.39
N ILE A 130 4.35 -18.59 5.25
CA ILE A 130 3.37 -17.57 4.86
C ILE A 130 1.96 -18.17 4.73
N LYS A 131 1.83 -19.33 4.07
CA LYS A 131 0.53 -20.00 3.83
C LYS A 131 -0.19 -20.43 5.10
N ARG A 132 0.53 -20.64 6.22
CA ARG A 132 -0.10 -20.91 7.53
C ARG A 132 -0.91 -19.72 8.04
N TRP A 133 -0.46 -18.49 7.76
CA TRP A 133 -1.11 -17.27 8.21
C TRP A 133 -1.99 -16.61 7.14
N VAL A 134 -1.63 -16.80 5.87
CA VAL A 134 -2.27 -16.23 4.69
C VAL A 134 -2.56 -17.35 3.69
N PRO A 135 -3.60 -18.18 3.93
CA PRO A 135 -3.86 -19.34 3.07
C PRO A 135 -4.34 -18.96 1.67
N GLU A 136 -5.06 -17.84 1.55
CA GLU A 136 -5.58 -17.33 0.27
C GLU A 136 -4.53 -16.43 -0.42
N PRO A 137 -4.13 -16.72 -1.67
CA PRO A 137 -3.23 -15.86 -2.44
C PRO A 137 -3.78 -14.45 -2.65
N GLY A 138 -2.89 -13.48 -2.78
CA GLY A 138 -3.21 -12.10 -3.14
C GLY A 138 -3.93 -11.32 -2.04
N LYS A 139 -3.92 -11.78 -0.78
CA LYS A 139 -4.56 -11.08 0.34
C LYS A 139 -3.62 -10.15 1.11
N ALA A 140 -2.41 -10.60 1.41
CA ALA A 140 -1.49 -9.86 2.26
C ALA A 140 -0.44 -9.11 1.44
N PRO A 141 -0.20 -7.80 1.69
CA PRO A 141 0.90 -7.09 1.07
C PRO A 141 2.24 -7.49 1.68
N LEU A 142 3.30 -7.33 0.87
CA LEU A 142 4.69 -7.35 1.32
C LEU A 142 5.02 -6.07 2.10
N ALA A 143 5.75 -6.18 3.21
CA ALA A 143 6.15 -5.05 4.05
C ALA A 143 7.61 -5.15 4.50
N GLY A 144 8.21 -3.99 4.77
CA GLY A 144 9.59 -3.85 5.20
C GLY A 144 10.10 -2.41 5.02
N ASN A 145 11.33 -2.14 5.43
CA ASN A 145 12.01 -0.90 5.06
C ASN A 145 12.59 -1.02 3.64
N SER A 146 12.29 -0.08 2.75
CA SER A 146 12.86 -0.07 1.39
C SER A 146 12.60 -1.36 0.61
N VAL A 147 11.46 -2.01 0.94
CA VAL A 147 11.12 -3.38 0.52
C VAL A 147 10.98 -3.57 -0.99
N GLY A 148 10.99 -2.47 -1.75
CA GLY A 148 11.09 -2.49 -3.20
C GLY A 148 12.36 -3.20 -3.69
N THR A 149 13.50 -3.03 -3.00
CA THR A 149 14.76 -3.71 -3.35
C THR A 149 14.62 -5.22 -3.12
N ASP A 150 14.17 -5.64 -1.95
CA ASP A 150 13.95 -7.06 -1.63
C ASP A 150 13.01 -7.72 -2.62
N ARG A 151 11.91 -7.01 -2.94
CA ARG A 151 10.93 -7.48 -3.93
C ARG A 151 11.55 -7.77 -5.29
N THR A 152 12.55 -7.02 -5.74
CA THR A 152 13.19 -7.30 -7.04
C THR A 152 13.97 -8.61 -7.04
N PHE A 153 14.64 -8.95 -5.95
CA PHE A 153 15.31 -10.24 -5.78
C PHE A 153 14.31 -11.38 -5.61
N LEU A 154 13.26 -11.18 -4.80
CA LEU A 154 12.20 -12.17 -4.62
C LEU A 154 11.46 -12.48 -5.92
N VAL A 155 11.23 -11.50 -6.80
CA VAL A 155 10.61 -11.76 -8.12
C VAL A 155 11.50 -12.65 -8.99
N ARG A 156 12.83 -12.47 -8.93
CA ARG A 156 13.79 -13.25 -9.69
C ARG A 156 13.94 -14.67 -9.14
N ASP A 157 14.11 -14.77 -7.82
CA ASP A 157 14.60 -15.98 -7.15
C ASP A 157 13.50 -16.79 -6.45
N MET A 158 12.42 -16.13 -6.04
CA MET A 158 11.29 -16.74 -5.34
C MET A 158 9.93 -16.34 -5.96
N PRO A 159 9.71 -16.61 -7.27
CA PRO A 159 8.52 -16.12 -7.98
C PRO A 159 7.20 -16.62 -7.38
N GLU A 160 7.13 -17.88 -6.92
CA GLU A 160 5.91 -18.44 -6.33
C GLU A 160 5.52 -17.73 -5.02
N LEU A 161 6.52 -17.28 -4.26
CA LEU A 161 6.31 -16.49 -3.07
C LEU A 161 5.67 -15.15 -3.43
N VAL A 162 6.21 -14.45 -4.44
CA VAL A 162 5.69 -13.13 -4.84
C VAL A 162 4.29 -13.24 -5.46
N GLU A 163 4.01 -14.29 -6.23
CA GLU A 163 2.68 -14.57 -6.78
C GLU A 163 1.62 -14.80 -5.69
N HIS A 164 2.02 -15.35 -4.53
CA HIS A 164 1.11 -15.55 -3.40
C HIS A 164 0.79 -14.25 -2.66
N LEU A 165 1.64 -13.23 -2.76
CA LEU A 165 1.45 -11.94 -2.09
C LEU A 165 0.59 -10.98 -2.92
N HIS A 166 -0.05 -10.02 -2.26
CA HIS A 166 -0.74 -8.94 -2.94
C HIS A 166 0.26 -8.01 -3.64
N TYR A 167 -0.15 -7.39 -4.76
CA TYR A 167 0.75 -6.57 -5.59
C TYR A 167 1.23 -5.28 -4.91
N ARG A 168 0.50 -4.80 -3.89
CA ARG A 168 0.87 -3.61 -3.11
C ARG A 168 1.89 -3.95 -2.04
N VAL A 169 2.65 -2.94 -1.65
CA VAL A 169 3.61 -3.02 -0.55
C VAL A 169 3.29 -2.02 0.55
N VAL A 170 3.71 -2.32 1.77
CA VAL A 170 3.77 -1.40 2.91
C VAL A 170 5.24 -1.08 3.16
N ASP A 171 5.73 0.00 2.56
CA ASP A 171 7.12 0.43 2.70
C ASP A 171 7.28 1.43 3.84
N VAL A 172 7.93 1.02 4.92
CA VAL A 172 8.17 1.85 6.11
C VAL A 172 9.08 3.04 5.78
N SER A 173 10.00 2.88 4.82
CA SER A 173 10.89 3.96 4.37
C SER A 173 10.13 5.09 3.68
N THR A 174 8.97 4.82 3.07
CA THR A 174 8.08 5.87 2.56
C THR A 174 7.61 6.77 3.70
N ILE A 175 7.14 6.19 4.81
CA ILE A 175 6.65 6.94 5.97
C ILE A 175 7.81 7.69 6.64
N LYS A 176 8.98 7.06 6.77
CA LYS A 176 10.21 7.69 7.27
C LYS A 176 10.59 8.94 6.49
N GLU A 177 10.57 8.87 5.16
CA GLU A 177 10.88 10.01 4.31
C GLU A 177 9.85 11.15 4.42
N LEU A 178 8.57 10.82 4.56
CA LEU A 178 7.51 11.82 4.80
C LEU A 178 7.62 12.44 6.20
N ALA A 179 7.89 11.64 7.23
CA ALA A 179 8.13 12.11 8.59
C ALA A 179 9.33 13.06 8.64
N ARG A 180 10.42 12.76 7.94
CA ARG A 180 11.59 13.65 7.84
C ARG A 180 11.26 15.04 7.30
N ARG A 181 10.31 15.13 6.35
CA ARG A 181 9.92 16.39 5.69
C ARG A 181 8.85 17.14 6.46
N TRP A 182 7.85 16.44 6.97
CA TRP A 182 6.64 17.06 7.55
C TRP A 182 6.67 17.10 9.08
N TYR A 183 7.39 16.16 9.71
CA TYR A 183 7.44 16.02 11.16
C TYR A 183 8.88 15.78 11.66
N PRO A 184 9.84 16.71 11.46
CA PRO A 184 11.25 16.47 11.80
C PRO A 184 11.48 16.05 13.26
N ARG A 185 10.67 16.56 14.19
CA ARG A 185 10.72 16.17 15.61
C ARG A 185 10.43 14.68 15.82
N ALA A 186 9.44 14.14 15.11
CA ALA A 186 9.13 12.72 15.16
C ALA A 186 10.24 11.91 14.47
N TYR A 187 10.77 12.37 13.34
CA TYR A 187 11.87 11.69 12.64
C TYR A 187 13.10 11.49 13.52
N PHE A 188 13.57 12.53 14.21
CA PHE A 188 14.78 12.46 15.04
C PHE A 188 14.62 11.66 16.34
N GLN A 189 13.39 11.23 16.68
CA GLN A 189 13.10 10.43 17.87
C GLN A 189 12.70 8.99 17.54
N ALA A 190 12.83 8.59 16.26
CA ALA A 190 12.66 7.19 15.88
C ALA A 190 13.67 6.30 16.61
N PRO A 191 13.26 5.09 17.03
CA PRO A 191 14.16 4.16 17.72
C PRO A 191 15.37 3.81 16.85
N PRO A 192 16.55 3.58 17.45
CA PRO A 192 17.70 3.09 16.71
C PRO A 192 17.47 1.66 16.22
N LYS A 193 18.07 1.32 15.09
CA LYS A 193 18.11 -0.07 14.59
C LYS A 193 19.11 -0.90 15.41
N THR A 194 18.76 -2.16 15.65
CA THR A 194 19.51 -3.13 16.44
C THR A 194 19.73 -4.48 15.74
N GLY A 195 19.15 -4.69 14.56
CA GLY A 195 19.15 -5.97 13.83
C GLY A 195 20.51 -6.43 13.30
N ASN A 196 21.50 -5.55 13.22
CA ASN A 196 22.90 -5.86 12.87
C ASN A 196 23.08 -6.50 11.47
N HIS A 197 22.25 -6.12 10.49
CA HIS A 197 22.30 -6.69 9.13
C HIS A 197 22.13 -8.21 9.14
N ARG A 198 21.12 -8.63 9.91
CA ARG A 198 20.57 -9.98 9.90
C ARG A 198 19.09 -9.83 9.62
N ALA A 199 18.61 -10.59 8.65
CA ALA A 199 17.28 -10.38 8.09
C ALA A 199 16.19 -10.37 9.18
N LEU A 200 16.22 -11.33 10.11
CA LEU A 200 15.19 -11.40 11.17
C LEU A 200 15.21 -10.17 12.10
N GLY A 201 16.40 -9.72 12.48
CA GLY A 201 16.56 -8.54 13.35
C GLY A 201 16.13 -7.26 12.64
N ASP A 202 16.49 -7.10 11.37
CA ASP A 202 16.17 -5.91 10.58
C ASP A 202 14.65 -5.81 10.29
N ILE A 203 13.93 -6.93 10.16
CA ILE A 203 12.46 -6.93 10.07
C ILE A 203 11.81 -6.53 11.39
N GLN A 204 12.31 -7.03 12.52
CA GLN A 204 11.79 -6.65 13.83
C GLN A 204 11.93 -5.14 14.06
N ASP A 205 13.10 -4.59 13.72
CA ASP A 205 13.33 -3.14 13.73
C ASP A 205 12.37 -2.40 12.79
N SER A 206 12.09 -2.94 11.60
CA SER A 206 11.15 -2.36 10.63
C SER A 206 9.72 -2.29 11.17
N ILE A 207 9.27 -3.36 11.84
CA ILE A 207 7.96 -3.44 12.50
C ILE A 207 7.88 -2.40 13.62
N ASP A 208 8.90 -2.32 14.47
CA ASP A 208 8.95 -1.37 15.58
C ASP A 208 9.06 0.08 15.09
N GLU A 209 9.79 0.34 14.01
CA GLU A 209 9.82 1.66 13.36
C GLU A 209 8.41 2.05 12.86
N LEU A 210 7.65 1.13 12.24
CA LEU A 210 6.27 1.42 11.84
C LEU A 210 5.34 1.62 13.03
N ARG A 211 5.48 0.82 14.10
CA ARG A 211 4.74 0.99 15.35
C ARG A 211 5.01 2.38 15.95
N TYR A 212 6.25 2.83 15.92
CA TYR A 212 6.63 4.17 16.34
C TYR A 212 5.95 5.26 15.49
N TYR A 213 6.05 5.20 14.15
CA TYR A 213 5.41 6.20 13.30
C TYR A 213 3.89 6.21 13.44
N ARG A 214 3.26 5.06 13.67
CA ARG A 214 1.82 4.97 13.95
C ARG A 214 1.42 5.82 15.17
N GLY A 215 2.26 5.87 16.20
CA GLY A 215 2.02 6.69 17.39
C GLY A 215 2.44 8.16 17.26
N ALA A 216 3.47 8.45 16.44
CA ALA A 216 4.10 9.77 16.39
C ALA A 216 3.69 10.64 15.19
N VAL A 217 3.24 10.03 14.08
CA VAL A 217 2.99 10.71 12.79
C VAL A 217 1.54 10.59 12.34
N PHE A 218 0.88 9.48 12.63
CA PHE A 218 -0.52 9.28 12.28
C PHE A 218 -1.47 9.89 13.33
N VAL A 219 -2.71 10.14 12.91
CA VAL A 219 -3.77 10.65 13.78
C VAL A 219 -4.08 9.66 14.91
N SER A 220 -4.32 10.16 16.11
CA SER A 220 -4.64 9.35 17.29
C SER A 220 -6.03 8.71 17.21
N GLY A 221 -6.21 7.59 17.92
CA GLY A 221 -7.50 6.91 18.05
C GLY A 221 -7.98 6.29 16.73
N SER A 222 -9.27 6.41 16.43
CA SER A 222 -9.86 5.94 15.17
C SER A 222 -9.67 6.90 13.99
N GLY A 223 -8.92 7.99 14.18
CA GLY A 223 -8.80 9.06 13.20
C GLY A 223 -10.08 9.90 13.03
N PRO A 224 -10.14 10.74 11.97
CA PRO A 224 -11.28 11.62 11.72
C PRO A 224 -12.56 10.83 11.44
N THR A 225 -13.70 11.41 11.83
CA THR A 225 -15.02 10.93 11.43
C THR A 225 -15.20 10.95 9.91
N SER A 226 -16.19 10.21 9.41
CA SER A 226 -16.48 10.21 7.96
C SER A 226 -16.79 11.59 7.39
N ASP A 227 -17.38 12.48 8.20
CA ASP A 227 -17.71 13.84 7.77
C ASP A 227 -16.46 14.74 7.75
N GLU A 228 -15.60 14.66 8.77
CA GLU A 228 -14.30 15.37 8.79
C GLU A 228 -13.41 14.92 7.62
N ALA A 229 -13.33 13.60 7.36
CA ALA A 229 -12.58 13.07 6.22
C ALA A 229 -13.13 13.57 4.88
N ARG A 230 -14.46 13.70 4.75
CA ARG A 230 -15.10 14.24 3.52
C ARG A 230 -14.77 15.71 3.31
N GLN A 231 -14.73 16.51 4.38
CA GLN A 231 -14.35 17.92 4.29
C GLN A 231 -12.91 18.10 3.81
N VAL A 232 -11.97 17.30 4.34
CA VAL A 232 -10.58 17.27 3.86
C VAL A 232 -10.53 16.92 2.37
N ALA A 233 -11.28 15.90 1.95
CA ALA A 233 -11.34 15.50 0.54
C ALA A 233 -11.85 16.62 -0.37
N THR A 234 -12.93 17.32 0.02
CA THR A 234 -13.46 18.47 -0.73
C THR A 234 -12.40 19.57 -0.88
N ALA A 235 -11.71 19.94 0.20
CA ALA A 235 -10.67 20.96 0.14
C ALA A 235 -9.51 20.58 -0.81
N ILE A 236 -9.12 19.31 -0.86
CA ILE A 236 -8.11 18.81 -1.80
C ILE A 236 -8.59 18.81 -3.26
N VAL A 237 -9.88 18.52 -3.50
CA VAL A 237 -10.47 18.60 -4.84
C VAL A 237 -10.49 20.05 -5.34
N GLU A 238 -10.82 20.99 -4.45
CA GLU A 238 -10.83 22.42 -4.75
C GLU A 238 -9.42 22.97 -5.03
N ASN A 239 -8.40 22.45 -4.34
CA ASN A 239 -6.99 22.80 -4.54
C ASN A 239 -6.17 21.61 -5.06
N ARG A 240 -6.60 21.05 -6.20
CA ARG A 240 -5.97 19.85 -6.75
C ARG A 240 -4.48 20.09 -7.03
N THR A 241 -3.64 19.18 -6.55
CA THR A 241 -2.17 19.21 -6.71
C THR A 241 -1.47 20.46 -6.15
N GLY A 242 -2.17 21.28 -5.34
CA GLY A 242 -1.59 22.45 -4.70
C GLY A 242 -1.19 23.56 -5.68
N ALA A 243 -1.81 23.63 -6.87
CA ALA A 243 -1.62 24.76 -7.76
C ALA A 243 -2.16 26.02 -7.07
N GLY A 244 -1.27 26.99 -6.79
CA GLY A 244 -1.68 28.29 -6.24
C GLY A 244 -2.77 28.95 -7.10
N PRO A 245 -3.48 29.97 -6.58
CA PRO A 245 -4.58 30.59 -7.31
C PRO A 245 -4.09 31.00 -8.70
N SER A 246 -4.74 30.49 -9.75
CA SER A 246 -4.49 30.93 -11.12
C SER A 246 -4.79 32.43 -11.16
N SER A 247 -3.75 33.27 -11.25
CA SER A 247 -3.95 34.69 -11.52
C SER A 247 -4.84 34.82 -12.75
N PRO A 248 -5.95 35.57 -12.68
CA PRO A 248 -6.73 35.83 -13.89
C PRO A 248 -5.80 36.55 -14.87
N ALA A 249 -5.65 35.97 -16.06
CA ALA A 249 -4.93 36.62 -17.14
C ALA A 249 -5.57 38.00 -17.37
N THR A 250 -4.83 39.05 -17.05
CA THR A 250 -5.23 40.42 -17.35
C THR A 250 -5.40 40.51 -18.86
N SER A 251 -6.64 40.58 -19.35
CA SER A 251 -6.90 40.88 -20.75
C SER A 251 -6.38 42.29 -21.00
N ALA A 252 -5.24 42.41 -21.67
CA ALA A 252 -4.77 43.69 -22.18
C ALA A 252 -5.84 44.21 -23.14
N ALA A 253 -6.50 45.30 -22.75
CA ALA A 253 -7.36 46.05 -23.63
C ALA A 253 -6.49 46.65 -24.73
N SER A 254 -6.73 46.26 -25.99
CA SER A 254 -6.21 46.97 -27.16
C SER A 254 -6.77 48.40 -27.17
N PRO A 255 -5.95 49.43 -27.40
CA PRO A 255 -6.47 50.77 -27.66
C PRO A 255 -7.19 50.77 -29.01
N ALA A 256 -8.42 51.27 -29.00
CA ALA A 256 -9.21 51.52 -30.20
C ALA A 256 -8.49 52.56 -31.08
N ALA A 257 -8.47 52.29 -32.39
CA ALA A 257 -8.11 53.25 -33.41
C ALA A 257 -9.11 54.41 -33.40
N ASP A 258 -8.58 55.64 -33.43
CA ASP A 258 -9.33 56.87 -33.62
C ASP A 258 -9.20 57.26 -35.10
N ASP A 259 -10.30 57.08 -35.84
CA ASP A 259 -10.50 57.61 -37.19
C ASP A 259 -11.30 58.92 -37.06
N GLY A 260 -10.72 60.05 -37.49
CA GLY A 260 -11.43 61.33 -37.49
C GLY A 260 -10.69 62.44 -38.24
N GLU A 261 -11.07 62.63 -39.50
CA GLU A 261 -10.60 63.63 -40.48
C GLU A 261 -10.74 65.10 -40.06
N SER A 262 -9.77 65.93 -40.50
CA SER A 262 -9.95 67.24 -41.17
C SER A 262 -8.64 67.70 -41.80
#